data_AF-A0A8H3A749-F1
#
_entry.id   AF-A0A8H3A749-F1
#
_cell.length_a   1.000
_cell.length_b   1.000
_cell.length_c   1.000
_cell.angle_alpha   90.00
_cell.angle_beta   90.00
_cell.angle_gamma   90.00
#
_symmetry.space_group_name_H-M   'P 1'
#
loop_
_entity.id
_entity.type
_entity.pdbx_description
1 polymer ?
#
loop_
_entity_poly.entity_id
_entity_poly.type
_entity_poly.pdbx_seq_one_letter_code
_entity_poly.pdbx_strand_id
1 'polypeptide(L)'
;MHHVGLALPVLIGSTLAVTTDPSLWTTATLGGKTFVNQGLVGFGYIPASARDSYGETLGGLGSAIALQKGTFKAGLNGTFTGRLIAQPDRGYNVETTIDWQARQHSFDFVLSPYCGKNKLDFDTAAKTFGIQYKTPGLPTSGLDAISSIPNTTIYPVLPAPGSGSSKISVDAEGLVLNTDGSFWTSDEYGPYIYRFGENGTLLQVIQPPTAILPTIGGKLNF
;
A
#
# COMPACT_ATOMS: atom_id res chain seq x y z
N MET A 1 -50.08 1.71 -30.81
CA MET A 1 -49.68 2.41 -29.57
C MET A 1 -48.17 2.29 -29.45
N HIS A 2 -47.44 3.35 -29.79
CA HIS A 2 -45.98 3.38 -29.67
C HIS A 2 -45.64 4.16 -28.39
N HIS A 3 -45.08 3.48 -27.39
CA HIS A 3 -44.55 4.13 -26.21
C HIS A 3 -43.14 4.63 -26.52
N VAL A 4 -42.98 5.95 -26.60
CA VAL A 4 -41.68 6.62 -26.61
C VAL A 4 -41.27 6.78 -25.14
N GLY A 5 -40.33 5.96 -24.68
CA GLY A 5 -39.71 6.12 -23.37
C GLY A 5 -38.73 7.28 -23.40
N LEU A 6 -39.13 8.41 -22.80
CA LEU A 6 -38.26 9.57 -22.60
C LEU A 6 -37.36 9.28 -21.38
N ALA A 7 -36.15 8.80 -21.61
CA ALA A 7 -35.13 8.75 -20.56
C ALA A 7 -34.60 10.17 -20.36
N LEU A 8 -35.03 10.85 -19.29
CA LEU A 8 -34.34 12.04 -18.80
C LEU A 8 -33.01 11.58 -18.17
N PRO A 9 -31.85 12.03 -18.66
CA PRO A 9 -30.66 12.00 -17.84
C PRO A 9 -30.91 12.98 -16.69
N VAL A 10 -31.12 12.45 -15.49
CA VAL A 10 -30.97 13.26 -14.28
C VAL A 10 -29.48 13.58 -14.21
N LEU A 11 -29.13 14.77 -14.71
CA LEU A 11 -27.90 15.43 -14.33
C LEU A 11 -28.06 15.75 -12.84
N ILE A 12 -27.67 14.82 -11.98
CA ILE A 12 -27.44 15.14 -10.58
C ILE A 12 -26.26 16.10 -10.62
N GLY A 13 -26.57 17.39 -10.65
CA GLY A 13 -25.60 18.44 -10.48
C GLY A 13 -24.76 18.05 -9.29
N SER A 14 -23.47 17.86 -9.54
CA SER A 14 -22.46 17.67 -8.50
C SER A 14 -22.71 18.71 -7.42
N THR A 15 -23.31 18.27 -6.32
CA THR A 15 -23.46 19.05 -5.10
C THR A 15 -22.07 19.62 -4.80
N LEU A 16 -21.99 20.95 -4.73
CA LEU A 16 -20.83 21.76 -4.38
C LEU A 16 -19.77 20.96 -3.63
N ALA A 17 -18.55 20.90 -4.18
CA ALA A 17 -17.41 20.38 -3.45
C ALA A 17 -17.33 21.13 -2.12
N VAL A 18 -17.55 20.43 -1.00
CA VAL A 18 -17.50 21.01 0.34
C VAL A 18 -16.07 21.49 0.56
N THR A 19 -15.87 22.80 0.70
CA THR A 19 -14.56 23.38 0.98
C THR A 19 -14.46 23.76 2.46
N THR A 20 -13.25 23.75 3.02
CA THR A 20 -13.01 24.28 4.38
C THR A 20 -13.19 25.79 4.42
N ASP A 21 -13.33 26.34 5.62
CA ASP A 21 -13.34 27.79 5.86
C ASP A 21 -12.08 28.45 5.23
N PRO A 22 -12.23 29.46 4.33
CA PRO A 22 -11.11 30.14 3.69
C PRO A 22 -10.07 30.74 4.65
N SER A 23 -10.44 31.02 5.89
CA SER A 23 -9.50 31.47 6.93
C SER A 23 -8.48 30.40 7.35
N LEU A 24 -8.71 29.13 6.99
CA LEU A 24 -7.78 28.02 7.21
C LEU A 24 -6.86 27.75 6.01
N TRP A 25 -7.09 28.43 4.89
CA TRP A 25 -6.36 28.15 3.65
C TRP A 25 -4.95 28.70 3.69
N THR A 26 -4.03 27.97 3.08
CA THR A 26 -2.69 28.45 2.75
C THR A 26 -2.50 28.38 1.24
N THR A 27 -1.73 29.31 0.67
CA THR A 27 -1.54 29.39 -0.79
C THR A 27 -0.07 29.36 -1.17
N ALA A 28 0.20 28.82 -2.35
CA ALA A 28 1.53 28.82 -2.96
C ALA A 28 1.41 29.11 -4.47
N THR A 29 2.35 29.87 -5.03
CA THR A 29 2.37 30.17 -6.47
C THR A 29 3.56 29.50 -7.13
N LEU A 30 3.30 28.71 -8.18
CA LEU A 30 4.32 28.04 -8.97
C LEU A 30 3.96 28.18 -10.47
N GLY A 31 4.89 28.69 -11.27
CA GLY A 31 4.69 28.84 -12.72
C GLY A 31 3.49 29.71 -13.10
N GLY A 32 3.21 30.78 -12.32
CA GLY A 32 2.07 31.67 -12.54
C GLY A 32 0.70 31.08 -12.14
N LYS A 33 0.66 29.88 -11.54
CA LYS A 33 -0.56 29.27 -11.00
C LYS A 33 -0.56 29.33 -9.48
N THR A 34 -1.71 29.67 -8.90
CA THR A 34 -1.91 29.66 -7.45
C THR A 34 -2.59 28.37 -7.02
N PHE A 35 -1.95 27.67 -6.09
CA PHE A 35 -2.44 26.46 -5.45
C PHE A 35 -2.96 26.83 -4.06
N VAL A 36 -4.12 26.28 -3.69
CA VAL A 36 -4.77 26.51 -2.40
C VAL A 36 -4.78 25.19 -1.64
N ASN A 37 -4.09 25.14 -0.51
CA ASN A 37 -4.22 24.06 0.46
C ASN A 37 -5.32 24.42 1.46
N GLN A 38 -6.40 23.63 1.44
CA GLN A 38 -7.58 23.81 2.29
C GLN A 38 -7.41 23.22 3.70
N GLY A 39 -6.23 22.67 4.02
CA GLY A 39 -5.97 22.01 5.30
C GLY A 39 -6.40 20.54 5.34
N LEU A 40 -6.18 19.90 6.48
CA LEU A 40 -6.56 18.50 6.71
C LEU A 40 -8.07 18.39 6.96
N VAL A 41 -8.77 17.61 6.13
CA VAL A 41 -10.22 17.41 6.23
C VAL A 41 -10.60 16.02 6.73
N GLY A 42 -9.65 15.14 6.96
CA GLY A 42 -9.90 13.79 7.43
C GLY A 42 -8.72 13.26 8.23
N PHE A 43 -9.02 12.52 9.28
CA PHE A 43 -8.06 11.84 10.13
C PHE A 43 -8.61 10.47 10.49
N GLY A 44 -7.74 9.49 10.46
CA GLY A 44 -8.00 8.12 10.86
C GLY A 44 -6.70 7.49 11.28
N TYR A 45 -6.79 6.45 12.08
CA TYR A 45 -5.60 5.76 12.59
C TYR A 45 -5.86 4.27 12.71
N ILE A 46 -4.75 3.54 12.71
CA ILE A 46 -4.71 2.13 13.07
C ILE A 46 -3.98 2.07 14.42
N PRO A 47 -4.56 1.44 15.46
CA PRO A 47 -3.88 1.33 16.75
C PRO A 47 -2.51 0.66 16.59
N ALA A 48 -1.50 1.13 17.31
CA ALA A 48 -0.17 0.52 17.28
C ALA A 48 -0.18 -0.96 17.75
N SER A 49 -1.19 -1.34 18.55
CA SER A 49 -1.42 -2.71 19.01
C SER A 49 -2.27 -3.55 18.05
N ALA A 50 -2.64 -3.03 16.88
CA ALA A 50 -3.42 -3.76 15.90
C ALA A 50 -2.66 -5.00 15.44
N ARG A 51 -3.39 -6.10 15.30
CA ARG A 51 -2.86 -7.38 14.88
C ARG A 51 -3.58 -7.87 13.64
N ASP A 52 -2.86 -8.62 12.81
CA ASP A 52 -3.41 -9.23 11.63
C ASP A 52 -4.19 -10.52 11.93
N SER A 53 -4.67 -11.18 10.88
CA SER A 53 -5.39 -12.46 10.97
C SER A 53 -4.53 -13.62 11.49
N TYR A 54 -3.22 -13.45 11.55
CA TYR A 54 -2.27 -14.42 12.11
C TYR A 54 -1.90 -14.10 13.56
N GLY A 55 -2.44 -13.02 14.12
CA GLY A 55 -2.15 -12.57 15.48
C GLY A 55 -0.81 -11.84 15.60
N GLU A 56 -0.15 -11.52 14.49
CA GLU A 56 1.09 -10.74 14.46
C GLU A 56 0.76 -9.24 14.43
N THR A 57 1.67 -8.38 14.89
CA THR A 57 1.53 -6.93 14.65
C THR A 57 1.52 -6.64 13.15
N LEU A 58 0.86 -5.56 12.71
CA LEU A 58 0.81 -5.17 11.29
C LEU A 58 2.17 -4.74 10.67
N GLY A 59 3.27 -4.84 11.41
CA GLY A 59 4.58 -4.40 10.97
C GLY A 59 4.69 -2.88 10.84
N GLY A 60 5.82 -2.41 10.32
CA GLY A 60 5.99 -1.01 9.90
C GLY A 60 5.34 -0.78 8.55
N LEU A 61 4.14 -0.19 8.51
CA LEU A 61 3.37 0.11 7.27
C LEU A 61 4.00 1.19 6.35
N GLY A 62 5.30 1.47 6.50
CA GLY A 62 5.97 2.64 5.93
C GLY A 62 6.57 2.42 4.54
N SER A 63 6.82 1.17 4.14
CA SER A 63 7.55 0.86 2.91
C SER A 63 6.76 1.21 1.65
N ALA A 64 5.47 0.87 1.58
CA ALA A 64 4.57 1.45 0.58
C ALA A 64 3.10 1.48 0.99
N ILE A 65 2.38 2.46 0.44
CA ILE A 65 0.92 2.56 0.54
C ILE A 65 0.37 2.95 -0.84
N ALA A 66 -0.65 2.23 -1.32
CA ALA A 66 -1.30 2.49 -2.60
C ALA A 66 -2.83 2.46 -2.46
N LEU A 67 -3.51 3.35 -3.18
CA LEU A 67 -4.97 3.31 -3.32
C LEU A 67 -5.35 2.26 -4.37
N GLN A 68 -6.12 1.24 -3.99
CA GLN A 68 -6.55 0.20 -4.91
C GLN A 68 -7.46 0.79 -6.00
N LYS A 69 -7.01 0.68 -7.25
CA LYS A 69 -7.72 1.23 -8.41
C LYS A 69 -9.16 0.70 -8.49
N GLY A 70 -10.11 1.58 -8.83
CA GLY A 70 -11.52 1.24 -8.95
C GLY A 70 -12.30 1.13 -7.64
N THR A 71 -11.62 1.21 -6.48
CA THR A 71 -12.30 1.24 -5.17
C THR A 71 -12.67 2.65 -4.74
N PHE A 72 -11.93 3.67 -5.19
CA PHE A 72 -12.19 5.06 -4.83
C PHE A 72 -13.48 5.57 -5.48
N LYS A 73 -14.48 5.90 -4.67
CA LYS A 73 -15.81 6.30 -5.13
C LYS A 73 -16.34 7.44 -4.28
N ALA A 74 -16.97 8.42 -4.93
CA ALA A 74 -17.78 9.40 -4.23
C ALA A 74 -19.07 8.73 -3.73
N GLY A 75 -19.39 8.96 -2.45
CA GLY A 75 -20.62 8.56 -1.80
C GLY A 75 -21.62 9.71 -1.69
N LEU A 76 -22.71 9.46 -0.97
CA LEU A 76 -23.68 10.50 -0.63
C LEU A 76 -23.05 11.53 0.33
N ASN A 77 -23.60 12.75 0.34
CA ASN A 77 -23.22 13.82 1.28
C ASN A 77 -21.73 14.19 1.27
N GLY A 78 -21.06 14.08 0.11
CA GLY A 78 -19.64 14.44 -0.02
C GLY A 78 -18.67 13.47 0.65
N THR A 79 -19.12 12.27 1.02
CA THR A 79 -18.24 11.20 1.51
C THR A 79 -17.49 10.53 0.36
N PHE A 80 -16.38 9.86 0.68
CA PHE A 80 -15.64 9.03 -0.26
C PHE A 80 -15.36 7.67 0.36
N THR A 81 -15.40 6.63 -0.43
CA THR A 81 -14.93 5.30 -0.02
C THR A 81 -13.75 4.89 -0.86
N GLY A 82 -12.96 3.94 -0.37
CA GLY A 82 -11.85 3.37 -1.11
C GLY A 82 -11.18 2.27 -0.32
N ARG A 83 -10.11 1.70 -0.89
CA ARG A 83 -9.25 0.73 -0.20
C ARG A 83 -7.80 1.13 -0.36
N LEU A 84 -7.10 1.29 0.75
CA LEU A 84 -5.65 1.40 0.78
C LEU A 84 -5.06 0.00 0.88
N ILE A 85 -3.95 -0.24 0.18
CA ILE A 85 -3.10 -1.41 0.35
C ILE A 85 -1.79 -0.88 0.93
N ALA A 86 -1.44 -1.31 2.13
CA ALA A 86 -0.15 -1.02 2.74
C ALA A 86 0.75 -2.26 2.65
N GLN A 87 2.04 -2.02 2.46
CA GLN A 87 3.09 -3.01 2.43
C GLN A 87 4.05 -2.69 3.57
N PRO A 88 4.20 -3.59 4.53
CA PRO A 88 5.26 -3.49 5.51
C PRO A 88 6.63 -3.79 4.91
N ASP A 89 7.65 -3.28 5.61
CA ASP A 89 9.07 -3.67 5.55
C ASP A 89 9.21 -5.18 5.90
N ARG A 90 10.33 -5.63 6.45
CA ARG A 90 10.59 -7.00 6.94
C ARG A 90 9.93 -7.37 8.27
N GLY A 91 8.80 -6.74 8.61
CA GLY A 91 8.01 -7.00 9.83
C GLY A 91 7.86 -5.77 10.72
N TYR A 92 7.77 -5.98 12.03
CA TYR A 92 7.71 -4.88 13.01
C TYR A 92 9.12 -4.43 13.40
N ASN A 93 9.26 -3.15 13.73
CA ASN A 93 10.56 -2.57 14.07
C ASN A 93 11.14 -3.18 15.35
N VAL A 94 12.21 -3.94 15.18
CA VAL A 94 13.12 -4.45 16.21
C VAL A 94 14.55 -4.30 15.73
N GLU A 95 15.52 -4.32 16.65
CA GLU A 95 16.95 -4.12 16.34
C GLU A 95 17.52 -5.15 15.35
N THR A 96 16.95 -6.35 15.28
CA THR A 96 17.40 -7.43 14.41
C THR A 96 16.29 -7.87 13.47
N THR A 97 16.65 -8.35 12.28
CA THR A 97 15.67 -8.97 11.37
C THR A 97 14.98 -10.16 12.01
N ILE A 98 13.74 -10.43 11.59
CA ILE A 98 12.92 -11.53 12.08
C ILE A 98 12.42 -12.37 10.91
N ASP A 99 12.13 -13.65 11.16
CA ASP A 99 11.52 -14.55 10.17
C ASP A 99 10.03 -14.24 9.98
N TRP A 100 9.77 -13.01 9.55
CA TRP A 100 8.44 -12.51 9.26
C TRP A 100 8.05 -12.85 7.82
N GLN A 101 6.83 -13.32 7.65
CA GLN A 101 6.31 -13.63 6.34
C GLN A 101 5.69 -12.35 5.73
N ALA A 102 6.23 -11.94 4.58
CA ALA A 102 5.74 -10.77 3.88
C ALA A 102 4.28 -10.92 3.44
N ARG A 103 3.52 -9.85 3.66
CA ARG A 103 2.08 -9.79 3.40
C ARG A 103 1.67 -8.34 3.20
N GLN A 104 0.62 -8.14 2.41
CA GLN A 104 0.00 -6.83 2.27
C GLN A 104 -1.17 -6.68 3.23
N HIS A 105 -1.46 -5.43 3.55
CA HIS A 105 -2.50 -5.06 4.47
C HIS A 105 -3.53 -4.21 3.75
N SER A 106 -4.73 -4.76 3.58
CA SER A 106 -5.83 -4.09 2.90
C SER A 106 -6.69 -3.33 3.90
N PHE A 107 -6.94 -2.06 3.63
CA PHE A 107 -7.62 -1.11 4.49
C PHE A 107 -8.79 -0.46 3.77
N ASP A 108 -9.99 -1.00 3.96
CA ASP A 108 -11.23 -0.37 3.49
C ASP A 108 -11.48 0.91 4.26
N PHE A 109 -11.78 2.02 3.57
CA PHE A 109 -12.05 3.30 4.24
C PHE A 109 -13.32 4.00 3.81
N VAL A 110 -13.81 4.83 4.73
CA VAL A 110 -14.81 5.87 4.47
C VAL A 110 -14.24 7.19 4.96
N LEU A 111 -14.01 8.11 4.02
CA LEU A 111 -13.66 9.51 4.28
C LEU A 111 -14.93 10.34 4.32
N SER A 112 -15.18 10.98 5.46
CA SER A 112 -16.22 11.99 5.65
C SER A 112 -15.54 13.32 5.95
N PRO A 113 -15.31 14.17 4.93
CA PRO A 113 -14.56 15.41 5.12
C PRO A 113 -15.16 16.30 6.20
N TYR A 114 -14.36 16.68 7.19
CA TYR A 114 -14.69 17.71 8.16
C TYR A 114 -14.17 19.07 7.68
N CYS A 115 -15.10 19.96 7.33
CA CYS A 115 -14.80 21.30 6.84
C CYS A 115 -15.12 22.42 7.84
N GLY A 116 -15.46 22.05 9.07
CA GLY A 116 -15.72 23.00 10.15
C GLY A 116 -14.45 23.67 10.66
N LYS A 117 -14.61 24.81 11.32
CA LYS A 117 -13.51 25.61 11.88
C LYS A 117 -12.98 25.08 13.22
N ASN A 118 -13.83 24.35 13.95
CA ASN A 118 -13.53 23.94 15.31
C ASN A 118 -12.58 22.74 15.32
N LYS A 119 -11.64 22.74 16.26
CA LYS A 119 -10.80 21.56 16.49
C LYS A 119 -11.69 20.43 17.03
N LEU A 120 -11.56 19.25 16.41
CA LEU A 120 -12.14 18.02 16.94
C LEU A 120 -11.21 17.41 17.99
N ASP A 121 -11.77 16.74 18.99
CA ASP A 121 -10.99 15.81 19.81
C ASP A 121 -10.52 14.62 18.95
N PHE A 122 -9.56 13.86 19.46
CA PHE A 122 -8.93 12.77 18.73
C PHE A 122 -9.93 11.70 18.27
N ASP A 123 -10.84 11.26 19.13
CA ASP A 123 -11.78 10.17 18.83
C ASP A 123 -12.84 10.61 17.82
N THR A 124 -13.26 11.86 17.87
CA THR A 124 -14.17 12.44 16.88
C THR A 124 -13.45 12.65 15.55
N ALA A 125 -12.22 13.15 15.57
CA ALA A 125 -11.39 13.30 14.37
C ALA A 125 -11.17 11.94 13.69
N ALA A 126 -10.82 10.89 14.43
CA ALA A 126 -10.51 9.56 13.90
C ALA A 126 -11.66 8.91 13.13
N LYS A 127 -12.91 9.32 13.40
CA LYS A 127 -14.10 8.82 12.71
C LYS A 127 -14.33 9.47 11.36
N THR A 128 -13.62 10.57 11.06
CA THR A 128 -13.69 11.21 9.74
C THR A 128 -13.01 10.36 8.66
N PHE A 129 -12.15 9.41 9.03
CA PHE A 129 -11.55 8.42 8.14
C PHE A 129 -11.53 7.03 8.80
N GLY A 130 -12.62 6.27 8.68
CA GLY A 130 -12.68 4.90 9.22
C GLY A 130 -11.86 3.93 8.36
N ILE A 131 -11.16 2.96 8.97
CA ILE A 131 -10.29 1.99 8.28
C ILE A 131 -10.60 0.56 8.74
N GLN A 132 -10.66 -0.43 7.84
CA GLN A 132 -10.84 -1.87 8.15
C GLN A 132 -9.82 -2.78 7.44
N TYR A 133 -9.22 -3.68 8.21
CA TYR A 133 -8.05 -4.49 7.83
C TYR A 133 -8.36 -5.87 7.20
N LYS A 134 -7.57 -6.33 6.21
CA LYS A 134 -7.57 -7.71 5.62
C LYS A 134 -6.16 -8.17 5.17
N THR A 135 -5.90 -9.49 5.17
CA THR A 135 -4.59 -10.10 4.82
C THR A 135 -4.68 -11.09 3.65
N PRO A 136 -3.76 -11.04 2.67
CA PRO A 136 -3.34 -12.19 1.85
C PRO A 136 -1.89 -12.60 2.18
N GLY A 137 -1.53 -13.88 2.02
CA GLY A 137 -0.18 -14.37 2.39
C GLY A 137 0.40 -15.38 1.41
N LEU A 138 1.75 -15.52 1.42
CA LEU A 138 2.56 -16.67 0.95
C LEU A 138 4.00 -16.61 1.54
N PRO A 139 4.81 -17.69 1.53
CA PRO A 139 5.99 -17.83 2.39
C PRO A 139 7.24 -17.09 1.87
N THR A 140 7.56 -15.97 2.49
CA THR A 140 8.86 -15.29 2.42
C THR A 140 9.46 -15.20 3.83
N SER A 141 10.62 -14.57 3.96
CA SER A 141 11.24 -14.26 5.25
C SER A 141 11.70 -12.81 5.28
N GLY A 142 11.53 -12.15 6.41
CA GLY A 142 12.11 -10.83 6.70
C GLY A 142 13.58 -10.89 7.14
N LEU A 143 14.16 -12.08 7.28
CA LEU A 143 15.58 -12.25 7.64
C LEU A 143 16.51 -11.78 6.51
N ASP A 144 17.64 -11.18 6.90
CA ASP A 144 18.71 -10.76 5.98
C ASP A 144 19.10 -11.88 5.01
N ALA A 145 19.40 -11.51 3.78
CA ALA A 145 19.68 -12.45 2.70
C ALA A 145 21.11 -13.03 2.73
N ILE A 146 21.52 -13.75 3.76
CA ILE A 146 22.91 -14.24 3.90
C ILE A 146 23.32 -15.38 2.92
N SER A 147 22.47 -15.73 1.96
CA SER A 147 22.57 -16.89 1.06
C SER A 147 21.76 -16.68 -0.22
N SER A 148 21.77 -17.68 -1.10
CA SER A 148 20.96 -17.70 -2.32
C SER A 148 20.22 -19.01 -2.53
N ILE A 149 19.01 -18.94 -3.08
CA ILE A 149 18.31 -20.07 -3.70
C ILE A 149 18.84 -20.22 -5.14
N PRO A 150 19.32 -21.41 -5.55
CA PRO A 150 19.78 -21.65 -6.92
C PRO A 150 18.70 -21.30 -7.96
N ASN A 151 19.15 -20.88 -9.15
CA ASN A 151 18.24 -20.61 -10.25
C ASN A 151 17.48 -21.88 -10.68
N THR A 152 16.33 -21.66 -11.31
CA THR A 152 15.53 -22.70 -11.95
C THR A 152 15.34 -22.35 -13.42
N THR A 153 14.60 -23.17 -14.17
CA THR A 153 14.17 -22.82 -15.53
C THR A 153 13.26 -21.58 -15.55
N ILE A 154 12.59 -21.26 -14.45
CA ILE A 154 11.56 -20.21 -14.37
C ILE A 154 12.09 -18.94 -13.70
N TYR A 155 12.91 -19.10 -12.65
CA TYR A 155 13.41 -18.00 -11.83
C TYR A 155 14.93 -17.91 -11.88
N PRO A 156 15.48 -16.68 -11.84
CA PRO A 156 16.91 -16.49 -11.60
C PRO A 156 17.27 -16.98 -10.21
N VAL A 157 18.54 -16.87 -9.86
CA VAL A 157 18.99 -17.01 -8.47
C VAL A 157 18.27 -15.99 -7.60
N LEU A 158 17.86 -16.37 -6.38
CA LEU A 158 17.05 -15.53 -5.48
C LEU A 158 17.77 -15.34 -4.13
N PRO A 159 17.55 -14.22 -3.43
CA PRO A 159 18.07 -14.00 -2.08
C PRO A 159 17.42 -14.95 -1.06
N ALA A 160 18.21 -15.45 -0.10
CA ALA A 160 17.75 -16.41 0.88
C ALA A 160 18.32 -16.13 2.29
N PRO A 161 17.57 -16.44 3.36
CA PRO A 161 18.01 -16.17 4.73
C PRO A 161 19.03 -17.20 5.26
N GLY A 162 19.40 -18.17 4.44
CA GLY A 162 20.31 -19.24 4.81
C GLY A 162 20.48 -20.28 3.71
N SER A 163 21.53 -21.10 3.82
CA SER A 163 21.79 -22.19 2.88
C SER A 163 20.71 -23.25 2.98
N GLY A 164 20.14 -23.67 1.84
CA GLY A 164 19.07 -24.67 1.78
C GLY A 164 17.67 -24.15 2.11
N SER A 165 17.51 -22.85 2.38
CA SER A 165 16.19 -22.24 2.54
C SER A 165 15.39 -22.27 1.24
N SER A 166 14.09 -22.52 1.35
CA SER A 166 13.11 -22.32 0.28
C SER A 166 12.38 -20.97 0.38
N LYS A 167 12.58 -20.23 1.48
CA LYS A 167 12.04 -18.88 1.67
C LYS A 167 12.95 -17.88 0.99
N ILE A 168 12.32 -16.96 0.25
CA ILE A 168 12.98 -15.79 -0.32
C ILE A 168 13.09 -14.75 0.80
N SER A 169 14.28 -14.20 1.02
CA SER A 169 14.45 -13.02 1.87
C SER A 169 13.88 -11.81 1.14
N VAL A 170 12.96 -11.10 1.77
CA VAL A 170 12.29 -9.94 1.18
C VAL A 170 12.23 -8.82 2.20
N ASP A 171 12.75 -7.67 1.80
CA ASP A 171 12.54 -6.39 2.45
C ASP A 171 11.76 -5.50 1.47
N ALA A 172 10.42 -5.48 1.63
CA ALA A 172 9.50 -5.08 0.57
C ALA A 172 9.24 -3.58 0.57
N GLU A 173 9.75 -2.87 -0.44
CA GLU A 173 9.69 -1.42 -0.54
C GLU A 173 8.55 -0.91 -1.44
N GLY A 174 8.84 -0.60 -2.71
CA GLY A 174 7.87 -0.07 -3.65
C GLY A 174 6.71 -1.02 -3.93
N LEU A 175 5.56 -0.47 -4.32
CA LEU A 175 4.34 -1.21 -4.63
C LEU A 175 3.62 -0.66 -5.86
N VAL A 176 3.27 -1.55 -6.79
CA VAL A 176 2.36 -1.24 -7.90
C VAL A 176 1.26 -2.30 -7.96
N LEU A 177 0.00 -1.85 -7.95
CA LEU A 177 -1.18 -2.72 -8.05
C LEU A 177 -1.67 -2.79 -9.50
N ASN A 178 -1.75 -4.00 -10.07
CA ASN A 178 -2.30 -4.21 -11.41
C ASN A 178 -3.82 -4.38 -11.37
N THR A 179 -4.47 -4.23 -12.52
CA THR A 179 -5.93 -4.38 -12.66
C THR A 179 -6.41 -5.83 -12.59
N ASP A 180 -5.52 -6.81 -12.82
CA ASP A 180 -5.81 -8.24 -12.77
C ASP A 180 -5.65 -8.84 -11.36
N GLY A 181 -5.43 -8.00 -10.34
CA GLY A 181 -5.19 -8.44 -8.96
C GLY A 181 -3.74 -8.80 -8.66
N SER A 182 -2.88 -8.97 -9.67
CA SER A 182 -1.44 -9.11 -9.44
C SER A 182 -0.81 -7.80 -8.98
N PHE A 183 0.36 -7.87 -8.37
CA PHE A 183 1.08 -6.69 -7.91
C PHE A 183 2.59 -6.85 -8.10
N TRP A 184 3.27 -5.73 -8.18
CA TRP A 184 4.72 -5.65 -8.21
C TRP A 184 5.23 -5.09 -6.89
N THR A 185 6.35 -5.65 -6.42
CA THR A 185 7.10 -5.12 -5.28
C THR A 185 8.58 -5.06 -5.60
N SER A 186 9.26 -4.01 -5.14
CA SER A 186 10.72 -3.94 -5.15
C SER A 186 11.27 -4.39 -3.81
N ASP A 187 12.45 -4.99 -3.82
CA ASP A 187 13.11 -5.57 -2.64
C ASP A 187 14.42 -4.85 -2.33
N GLU A 188 14.64 -4.46 -1.08
CA GLU A 188 15.87 -3.80 -0.63
C GLU A 188 17.04 -4.79 -0.50
N TYR A 189 16.80 -6.05 -0.11
CA TYR A 189 17.87 -7.03 0.10
C TYR A 189 18.57 -7.44 -1.20
N GLY A 190 17.82 -7.76 -2.25
CA GLY A 190 18.37 -8.32 -3.48
C GLY A 190 18.33 -7.39 -4.70
N PRO A 191 18.15 -6.06 -4.53
CA PRO A 191 17.51 -5.15 -5.51
C PRO A 191 16.61 -5.77 -6.60
N TYR A 192 15.85 -6.83 -6.28
CA TYR A 192 14.96 -7.48 -7.24
C TYR A 192 13.65 -6.73 -7.36
N ILE A 193 12.94 -6.99 -8.46
CA ILE A 193 11.52 -6.64 -8.57
C ILE A 193 10.75 -7.94 -8.78
N TYR A 194 9.77 -8.19 -7.92
CA TYR A 194 8.92 -9.38 -7.95
C TYR A 194 7.52 -9.01 -8.44
N ARG A 195 6.93 -9.84 -9.30
CA ARG A 195 5.49 -9.83 -9.56
C ARG A 195 4.85 -10.98 -8.83
N PHE A 196 3.86 -10.69 -8.01
CA PHE A 196 3.04 -11.67 -7.33
C PHE A 196 1.62 -11.67 -7.88
N GLY A 197 0.97 -12.84 -7.91
CA GLY A 197 -0.45 -12.97 -8.17
C GLY A 197 -1.28 -12.44 -7.00
N GLU A 198 -2.60 -12.33 -7.19
CA GLU A 198 -3.52 -11.84 -6.16
C GLU A 198 -3.45 -12.63 -4.84
N ASN A 199 -3.15 -13.93 -4.92
CA ASN A 199 -2.97 -14.80 -3.76
C ASN A 199 -1.53 -14.81 -3.20
N GLY A 200 -0.65 -13.92 -3.67
CA GLY A 200 0.75 -13.85 -3.27
C GLY A 200 1.70 -14.81 -4.00
N THR A 201 1.25 -15.52 -5.06
CA THR A 201 2.09 -16.50 -5.77
C THR A 201 3.15 -15.75 -6.56
N LEU A 202 4.44 -16.09 -6.42
CA LEU A 202 5.47 -15.50 -7.25
C LEU A 202 5.22 -15.89 -8.72
N LEU A 203 5.05 -14.89 -9.59
CA LEU A 203 4.78 -15.05 -11.02
C LEU A 203 5.98 -14.67 -11.88
N GLN A 204 6.71 -13.65 -11.46
CA GLN A 204 7.83 -13.10 -12.22
C GLN A 204 8.88 -12.51 -11.30
N VAL A 205 10.14 -12.62 -11.74
CA VAL A 205 11.28 -12.03 -11.06
C VAL A 205 12.09 -11.24 -12.09
N ILE A 206 12.37 -9.99 -11.79
CA ILE A 206 13.33 -9.16 -12.53
C ILE A 206 14.57 -9.06 -11.67
N GLN A 207 15.63 -9.71 -12.13
CA GLN A 207 16.95 -9.62 -11.51
C GLN A 207 17.64 -8.33 -11.95
N PRO A 208 18.34 -7.62 -11.04
CA PRO A 208 19.20 -6.53 -11.47
C PRO A 208 20.35 -7.02 -12.37
N PRO A 209 21.00 -6.13 -13.14
CA PRO A 209 22.17 -6.50 -13.93
C PRO A 209 23.26 -7.12 -13.06
N THR A 210 24.00 -8.09 -13.60
CA THR A 210 25.06 -8.81 -12.87
C THR A 210 26.08 -7.88 -12.19
N ALA A 211 26.32 -6.70 -12.77
CA ALA A 211 27.26 -5.72 -12.24
C ALA A 211 26.93 -5.18 -10.84
N ILE A 212 25.68 -5.31 -10.39
CA ILE A 212 25.25 -4.84 -9.05
C ILE A 212 24.77 -5.97 -8.15
N LEU A 213 24.96 -7.23 -8.57
CA LEU A 213 24.70 -8.37 -7.70
C LEU A 213 25.83 -8.51 -6.66
N PRO A 214 25.50 -8.63 -5.37
CA PRO A 214 26.49 -8.71 -4.30
C PRO A 214 27.24 -10.05 -4.32
N THR A 215 28.54 -10.01 -4.04
CA THR A 215 29.39 -11.20 -4.00
C THR A 215 30.37 -11.16 -2.84
N ILE A 216 30.63 -12.31 -2.23
CA ILE A 216 31.72 -12.53 -1.28
C ILE A 216 32.65 -13.59 -1.86
N GLY A 217 33.91 -13.23 -2.08
CA GLY A 217 34.90 -14.14 -2.67
C GLY A 217 34.54 -14.59 -4.09
N GLY A 218 33.88 -13.74 -4.88
CA GLY A 218 33.45 -14.04 -6.25
C GLY A 218 32.24 -14.97 -6.36
N LYS A 219 31.62 -15.33 -5.23
CA LYS A 219 30.37 -16.09 -5.19
C LYS A 219 29.23 -15.16 -4.81
N LEU A 220 28.09 -15.34 -5.47
CA LEU A 220 26.88 -14.60 -5.12
C LEU A 220 26.52 -14.84 -3.65
N ASN A 221 26.36 -13.74 -2.93
CA ASN A 221 25.98 -13.71 -1.52
C ASN A 221 25.34 -12.33 -1.30
N PHE A 222 24.10 -12.32 -0.81
CA PHE A 222 23.31 -11.11 -0.68
C PHE A 222 23.56 -10.39 0.64
#